data_AF-A0A250F9G4-F1
#
_entry.id   AF-A0A250F9G4-F1
#
_cell.length_a   1.000
_cell.length_b   1.000
_cell.length_c   1.000
_cell.angle_alpha   90.00
_cell.angle_beta   90.00
_cell.angle_gamma   90.00
#
_symmetry.space_group_name_H-M   'P 1'
#
loop_
_entity.id
_entity.type
_entity.pdbx_description
1 polymer ?
#
loop_
_entity_poly.entity_id
_entity_poly.type
_entity_poly.pdbx_seq_one_letter_code
_entity_poly.pdbx_strand_id
1 'polypeptide(L)'
;MDWEEICKKNNIDSSFLKEFRPSAGLRLLNYGEFLTAKERLASYQLGFNLLPIFIDNEKSLVGIYTNDIFKGKVVVYEDEPYPDFSPNFRNINSFLNAYHQYLRKGEFHYLYCLEYAIEYSPGITEPEPLLLEACWKYIEKDIFASDIQRDVVYRTAIFLTPNDQRERLLPFIQSPFVDEQKNSRIVDIALYALGGQQPYSPAKPLVEALLKKKEYKEHFLRDNLFEGAFKKKTIDDEDDLLSMIVLAVRTDRQAMGCAIVIAALTILYIAAIFLLFPIENALMHLFILFIIAMIAFTIFTIK
;
A
#
# COMPACT_ATOMS: atom_id res chain seq x y z
N MET A 1 5.56 -15.82 36.16
CA MET A 1 5.80 -16.50 34.88
C MET A 1 7.27 -16.34 34.55
N ASP A 2 7.97 -17.43 34.26
CA ASP A 2 9.39 -17.40 33.94
C ASP A 2 9.58 -17.31 32.43
N TRP A 3 9.89 -16.12 31.93
CA TRP A 3 10.11 -15.89 30.50
C TRP A 3 11.41 -16.49 29.99
N GLU A 4 12.43 -16.63 30.83
CA GLU A 4 13.69 -17.27 30.42
C GLU A 4 13.44 -18.75 30.12
N GLU A 5 12.70 -19.44 31.00
CA GLU A 5 12.32 -20.83 30.78
C GLU A 5 11.44 -21.01 29.53
N ILE A 6 10.46 -20.13 29.32
CA ILE A 6 9.59 -20.17 28.13
C ILE A 6 10.39 -19.97 26.84
N CYS A 7 11.28 -18.97 26.79
CA CYS A 7 12.13 -18.72 25.62
C CYS A 7 13.03 -19.94 25.34
N LYS A 8 13.66 -20.49 26.37
CA LYS A 8 14.51 -21.68 26.26
C LYS A 8 13.75 -22.89 25.70
N LYS A 9 12.53 -23.17 26.18
CA LYS A 9 11.67 -24.25 25.66
C LYS A 9 11.31 -24.08 24.19
N ASN A 10 11.30 -22.85 23.69
CA ASN A 10 10.99 -22.53 22.30
C ASN A 10 12.24 -22.26 21.44
N ASN A 11 13.45 -22.54 21.95
CA ASN A 11 14.72 -22.28 21.28
C ASN A 11 14.90 -20.81 20.85
N ILE A 12 14.42 -19.88 21.67
CA ILE A 12 14.60 -18.44 21.49
C ILE A 12 15.68 -17.97 22.47
N ASP A 13 16.65 -17.18 21.98
CA ASP A 13 17.63 -16.53 22.85
C ASP A 13 16.91 -15.54 23.79
N SER A 14 17.05 -15.74 25.09
CA SER A 14 16.38 -14.93 26.12
C SER A 14 17.20 -13.72 26.58
N SER A 15 18.37 -13.47 25.97
CA SER A 15 19.27 -12.37 26.31
C SER A 15 18.56 -11.00 26.31
N PHE A 16 17.66 -10.77 25.37
CA PHE A 16 16.89 -9.53 25.24
C PHE A 16 16.02 -9.21 26.48
N LEU A 17 15.64 -10.20 27.29
CA LEU A 17 14.86 -9.98 28.51
C LEU A 17 15.65 -9.15 29.54
N LYS A 18 16.99 -9.23 29.52
CA LYS A 18 17.86 -8.47 30.42
C LYS A 18 17.92 -7.00 30.05
N GLU A 19 17.76 -6.69 28.76
CA GLU A 19 17.83 -5.35 28.20
C GLU A 19 16.45 -4.67 28.20
N PHE A 20 15.38 -5.45 28.03
CA PHE A 20 14.02 -4.94 27.98
C PHE A 20 13.61 -4.29 29.31
N ARG A 21 13.08 -3.07 29.22
CA ARG A 21 12.46 -2.34 30.32
C ARG A 21 11.07 -1.90 29.86
N PRO A 22 9.98 -2.35 30.51
CA PRO A 22 8.63 -1.93 30.16
C PRO A 22 8.50 -0.40 30.19
N SER A 23 7.99 0.18 29.11
CA SER A 23 7.78 1.63 29.00
C SER A 23 6.73 1.95 27.93
N ALA A 24 6.03 3.07 28.11
CA ALA A 24 5.03 3.59 27.17
C ALA A 24 4.01 2.52 26.72
N GLY A 25 3.54 1.70 27.65
CA GLY A 25 2.51 0.68 27.41
C GLY A 25 3.02 -0.67 26.92
N LEU A 26 4.21 -0.75 26.34
CA LEU A 26 4.78 -2.04 25.91
C LEU A 26 5.31 -2.82 27.12
N ARG A 27 4.84 -4.06 27.27
CA ARG A 27 5.25 -4.96 28.36
C ARG A 27 5.20 -6.42 27.92
N LEU A 28 5.84 -7.27 28.71
CA LEU A 28 5.70 -8.72 28.56
C LEU A 28 4.26 -9.13 28.94
N LEU A 29 3.74 -10.15 28.25
CA LEU A 29 2.46 -10.76 28.63
C LEU A 29 2.55 -11.31 30.05
N ASN A 30 1.45 -11.23 30.79
CA ASN A 30 1.29 -12.00 32.02
C ASN A 30 0.82 -13.43 31.69
N TYR A 31 0.73 -14.30 32.70
CA TYR A 31 0.38 -15.71 32.49
C TYR A 31 -1.00 -15.91 31.84
N GLY A 32 -2.02 -15.18 32.30
CA GLY A 32 -3.36 -15.28 31.74
C GLY A 32 -3.41 -14.81 30.28
N GLU A 33 -2.79 -13.66 29.99
CA GLU A 33 -2.74 -13.12 28.64
C GLU A 33 -1.94 -14.03 27.68
N PHE A 34 -0.86 -14.63 28.17
CA PHE A 34 -0.07 -15.59 27.40
C PHE A 34 -0.89 -16.82 26.99
N LEU A 35 -1.65 -17.40 27.93
CA LEU A 35 -2.53 -18.53 27.62
C LEU A 35 -3.61 -18.15 26.61
N THR A 36 -4.30 -17.03 26.83
CA THR A 36 -5.32 -16.52 25.89
C THR A 36 -4.74 -16.28 24.50
N ALA A 37 -3.55 -15.66 24.41
CA ALA A 37 -2.89 -15.42 23.14
C ALA A 37 -2.52 -16.73 22.43
N LYS A 38 -2.03 -17.73 23.16
CA LYS A 38 -1.72 -19.06 22.58
C LYS A 38 -2.95 -19.79 22.07
N GLU A 39 -4.03 -19.81 22.84
CA GLU A 39 -5.30 -20.43 22.43
C GLU A 39 -5.84 -19.77 21.17
N ARG A 40 -5.73 -18.44 21.10
CA ARG A 40 -6.11 -17.67 19.91
C ARG A 40 -5.23 -17.95 18.71
N LEU A 41 -3.91 -17.97 18.88
CA LEU A 41 -2.98 -18.30 17.79
C LEU A 41 -3.25 -19.70 17.21
N ALA A 42 -3.69 -20.65 18.05
CA ALA A 42 -4.09 -21.97 17.60
C ALA A 42 -5.37 -21.95 16.74
N SER A 43 -6.31 -21.01 16.96
CA SER A 43 -7.54 -20.92 16.17
C SER A 43 -7.33 -20.40 14.75
N TYR A 44 -6.29 -19.59 14.52
CA TYR A 44 -5.94 -19.09 13.19
C TYR A 44 -5.34 -20.15 12.26
N GLN A 45 -4.91 -21.30 12.79
CA GLN A 45 -4.26 -22.36 11.99
C GLN A 45 -3.09 -21.82 11.15
N LEU A 46 -2.17 -21.06 11.74
CA LEU A 46 -1.12 -20.32 11.01
C LEU A 46 -0.22 -21.17 10.09
N GLY A 47 -0.16 -22.48 10.29
CA GLY A 47 0.85 -23.35 9.66
C GLY A 47 2.27 -23.14 10.22
N PHE A 48 2.44 -22.22 11.16
CA PHE A 48 3.68 -21.89 11.85
C PHE A 48 3.45 -21.79 13.36
N ASN A 49 4.52 -21.94 14.13
CA ASN A 49 4.48 -21.77 15.58
C ASN A 49 4.97 -20.37 15.96
N LEU A 50 4.06 -19.56 16.48
CA LEU A 50 4.34 -18.22 16.96
C LEU A 50 4.30 -18.20 18.50
N LEU A 51 5.36 -17.66 19.12
CA LEU A 51 5.43 -17.41 20.55
C LEU A 51 5.01 -15.95 20.82
N PRO A 52 3.80 -15.69 21.35
CA PRO A 52 3.41 -14.35 21.74
C PRO A 52 4.21 -13.94 22.98
N ILE A 53 4.75 -12.71 22.98
CA ILE A 53 5.68 -12.26 24.02
C ILE A 53 5.35 -10.90 24.60
N PHE A 54 5.13 -9.88 23.76
CA PHE A 54 4.79 -8.54 24.21
C PHE A 54 3.35 -8.19 23.87
N ILE A 55 2.81 -7.28 24.65
CA ILE A 55 1.53 -6.64 24.43
C ILE A 55 1.67 -5.14 24.72
N ASP A 56 0.97 -4.31 23.96
CA ASP A 56 0.83 -2.90 24.26
C ASP A 56 -0.52 -2.58 24.92
N ASN A 57 -0.85 -1.29 25.04
CA ASN A 57 -2.12 -0.87 25.66
C ASN A 57 -3.34 -1.05 24.74
N GLU A 58 -3.12 -1.13 23.42
CA GLU A 58 -4.17 -1.33 22.41
C GLU A 58 -4.46 -2.81 22.14
N LYS A 59 -3.79 -3.70 22.90
CA LYS A 59 -3.86 -5.17 22.80
C LYS A 59 -3.22 -5.70 21.51
N SER A 60 -2.41 -4.90 20.83
CA SER A 60 -1.54 -5.36 19.75
C SER A 60 -0.45 -6.25 20.37
N LEU A 61 -0.13 -7.34 19.68
CA LEU A 61 0.76 -8.38 20.17
C LEU A 61 2.04 -8.43 19.34
N VAL A 62 3.14 -8.78 20.01
CA VAL A 62 4.39 -9.13 19.35
C VAL A 62 4.61 -10.62 19.50
N GLY A 63 4.86 -11.30 18.38
CA GLY A 63 5.16 -12.73 18.33
C GLY A 63 6.53 -13.02 17.72
N ILE A 64 7.19 -14.07 18.20
CA ILE A 64 8.42 -14.58 17.62
C ILE A 64 8.15 -15.95 16.99
N TYR A 65 8.50 -16.11 15.72
CA TYR A 65 8.42 -17.39 15.03
C TYR A 65 9.43 -18.38 15.64
N THR A 66 8.98 -19.59 15.98
CA THR A 66 9.80 -20.57 16.71
C THR A 66 10.28 -21.74 15.84
N ASN A 67 9.72 -21.88 14.63
CA ASN A 67 10.00 -22.97 13.71
C ASN A 67 10.03 -22.51 12.25
N ASP A 68 10.39 -23.46 11.39
CA ASP A 68 10.32 -23.35 9.93
C ASP A 68 11.17 -22.17 9.35
N ILE A 69 10.89 -21.78 8.10
CA ILE A 69 11.64 -20.77 7.35
C ILE A 69 11.66 -19.39 8.05
N PHE A 70 10.66 -19.09 8.88
CA PHE A 70 10.56 -17.83 9.60
C PHE A 70 11.15 -17.87 11.02
N LYS A 71 11.80 -18.96 11.43
CA LYS A 71 12.34 -19.07 12.80
C LYS A 71 13.19 -17.85 13.19
N GLY A 72 12.86 -17.25 14.34
CA GLY A 72 13.52 -16.08 14.90
C GLY A 72 12.99 -14.74 14.39
N LYS A 73 12.17 -14.73 13.32
CA LYS A 73 11.51 -13.52 12.82
C LYS A 73 10.43 -13.04 13.79
N VAL A 74 10.17 -11.74 13.76
CA VAL A 74 9.23 -11.09 14.66
C VAL A 74 8.11 -10.46 13.86
N VAL A 75 6.89 -10.65 14.35
CA VAL A 75 5.67 -10.06 13.81
C VAL A 75 4.96 -9.27 14.90
N VAL A 76 4.43 -8.12 14.51
CA VAL A 76 3.49 -7.29 15.24
C VAL A 76 2.13 -7.53 14.60
N TYR A 77 1.15 -7.99 15.35
CA TYR A 77 -0.18 -8.26 14.83
C TYR A 77 -1.25 -7.76 15.79
N GLU A 78 -2.36 -7.34 15.21
CA GLU A 78 -3.54 -6.93 15.94
C GLU A 78 -4.63 -7.98 15.83
N ASP A 79 -5.48 -7.97 16.84
CA ASP A 79 -6.65 -8.81 16.85
C ASP A 79 -7.78 -8.23 16.01
N GLU A 80 -7.55 -8.22 14.70
CA GLU A 80 -8.52 -7.81 13.70
C GLU A 80 -9.15 -9.03 13.01
N PRO A 81 -10.26 -8.85 12.25
CA PRO A 81 -10.87 -9.95 11.50
C PRO A 81 -9.90 -10.65 10.54
N TYR A 82 -8.83 -9.97 10.14
CA TYR A 82 -7.83 -10.47 9.21
C TYR A 82 -6.41 -10.03 9.60
N PRO A 83 -5.82 -10.63 10.65
CA PRO A 83 -4.48 -10.24 11.08
C PRO A 83 -3.44 -10.57 10.02
N ASP A 84 -2.48 -9.67 9.85
CA ASP A 84 -1.30 -9.90 9.03
C ASP A 84 -0.21 -10.54 9.89
N PHE A 85 0.17 -11.77 9.53
CA PHE A 85 1.22 -12.50 10.23
C PHE A 85 2.58 -12.38 9.55
N SER A 86 2.73 -11.57 8.50
CA SER A 86 4.02 -11.41 7.83
C SER A 86 5.08 -10.84 8.79
N PRO A 87 6.32 -11.33 8.76
CA PRO A 87 7.40 -10.75 9.54
C PRO A 87 7.51 -9.22 9.35
N ASN A 88 7.60 -8.49 10.45
CA ASN A 88 7.89 -7.05 10.44
C ASN A 88 9.36 -6.78 10.72
N PHE A 89 10.02 -7.64 11.52
CA PHE A 89 11.43 -7.51 11.89
C PHE A 89 12.16 -8.84 11.76
N ARG A 90 13.45 -8.77 11.44
CA ARG A 90 14.34 -9.91 11.24
C ARG A 90 14.61 -10.70 12.50
N ASN A 91 14.52 -10.05 13.66
CA ASN A 91 14.72 -10.66 14.96
C ASN A 91 14.26 -9.71 16.07
N ILE A 92 14.28 -10.21 17.30
CA ILE A 92 13.85 -9.48 18.49
C ILE A 92 14.71 -8.24 18.78
N ASN A 93 15.99 -8.25 18.44
CA ASN A 93 16.88 -7.11 18.66
C ASN A 93 16.57 -5.97 17.67
N SER A 94 16.29 -6.29 16.40
CA SER A 94 15.79 -5.30 15.43
C SER A 94 14.52 -4.61 15.92
N PHE A 95 13.55 -5.39 16.41
CA PHE A 95 12.33 -4.86 17.01
C PHE A 95 12.62 -3.95 18.21
N LEU A 96 13.43 -4.41 19.17
CA LEU A 96 13.77 -3.62 20.36
C LEU A 96 14.54 -2.35 20.02
N ASN A 97 15.42 -2.38 19.03
CA ASN A 97 16.13 -1.19 18.55
C ASN A 97 15.16 -0.14 17.99
N ALA A 98 14.19 -0.56 17.17
CA ALA A 98 13.14 0.31 16.66
C ALA A 98 12.29 0.89 17.80
N TYR A 99 11.82 0.04 18.71
CA TYR A 99 11.09 0.45 19.91
C TYR A 99 11.86 1.50 20.74
N HIS A 100 13.13 1.24 21.07
CA HIS A 100 13.95 2.15 21.86
C HIS A 100 14.29 3.45 21.12
N GLN A 101 14.36 3.44 19.79
CA GLN A 101 14.54 4.64 19.00
C GLN A 101 13.31 5.54 19.09
N TYR A 102 12.11 4.98 18.87
CA TYR A 102 10.84 5.73 18.96
C TYR A 102 10.56 6.21 20.38
N LEU A 103 10.86 5.39 21.38
CA LEU A 103 10.74 5.78 22.79
C LEU A 103 11.62 6.99 23.11
N ARG A 104 12.87 7.02 22.64
CA ARG A 104 13.79 8.15 22.85
C ARG A 104 13.33 9.44 22.18
N LYS A 105 12.60 9.34 21.06
CA LYS A 105 12.01 10.50 20.38
C LYS A 105 10.68 10.96 21.01
N GLY A 106 10.11 10.18 21.93
CA GLY A 106 8.78 10.46 22.47
C GLY A 106 7.64 10.16 21.49
N GLU A 107 7.90 9.38 20.44
CA GLU A 107 6.97 9.07 19.35
C GLU A 107 6.27 7.70 19.53
N PHE A 108 6.62 6.96 20.59
CA PHE A 108 6.02 5.65 20.86
C PHE A 108 4.77 5.79 21.75
N HIS A 109 3.63 5.39 21.22
CA HIS A 109 2.35 5.34 21.95
C HIS A 109 1.72 3.94 21.94
N TYR A 110 1.83 3.24 20.81
CA TYR A 110 1.36 1.88 20.57
C TYR A 110 2.23 1.25 19.48
N LEU A 111 2.11 -0.05 19.25
CA LEU A 111 2.98 -0.81 18.37
C LEU A 111 2.94 -0.34 16.90
N TYR A 112 1.80 0.18 16.45
CA TYR A 112 1.64 0.69 15.08
C TYR A 112 2.48 1.94 14.77
N CYS A 113 2.97 2.67 15.79
CA CYS A 113 3.94 3.75 15.59
C CYS A 113 5.21 3.27 14.85
N LEU A 114 5.49 1.96 14.91
CA LEU A 114 6.64 1.34 14.25
C LEU A 114 6.40 1.03 12.76
N GLU A 115 5.30 1.46 12.14
CA GLU A 115 5.00 1.17 10.72
C GLU A 115 6.14 1.57 9.76
N TYR A 116 6.84 2.66 10.04
CA TYR A 116 7.99 3.12 9.23
C TYR A 116 9.33 2.45 9.61
N ALA A 117 9.35 1.65 10.68
CA ALA A 117 10.51 0.89 11.11
C ALA A 117 10.45 -0.59 10.69
N ILE A 118 9.38 -1.00 10.00
CA ILE A 118 9.21 -2.34 9.46
C ILE A 118 10.32 -2.62 8.44
N GLU A 119 11.03 -3.73 8.63
CA GLU A 119 12.18 -4.12 7.79
C GLU A 119 11.76 -4.82 6.49
N TYR A 120 10.51 -5.28 6.39
CA TYR A 120 9.94 -5.94 5.22
C TYR A 120 8.97 -5.01 4.47
N SER A 121 9.50 -4.30 3.48
CA SER A 121 8.76 -3.45 2.53
C SER A 121 9.36 -3.52 1.11
N PRO A 122 8.55 -3.55 0.03
CA PRO A 122 9.04 -3.62 -1.34
C PRO A 122 10.06 -2.52 -1.69
N GLY A 123 11.21 -2.92 -2.22
CA GLY A 123 12.25 -1.98 -2.67
C GLY A 123 13.05 -1.29 -1.56
N ILE A 124 12.73 -1.57 -0.29
CA ILE A 124 13.47 -1.08 0.90
C ILE A 124 14.13 -2.24 1.64
N THR A 125 13.48 -3.41 1.66
CA THR A 125 13.96 -4.60 2.37
C THR A 125 15.37 -4.98 1.93
N GLU A 126 16.31 -5.07 2.88
CA GLU A 126 17.64 -5.60 2.56
C GLU A 126 17.54 -7.10 2.20
N PRO A 127 18.37 -7.60 1.29
CA PRO A 127 18.27 -8.96 0.79
C PRO A 127 18.43 -10.02 1.89
N GLU A 128 17.50 -10.98 1.92
CA GLU A 128 17.64 -12.24 2.68
C GLU A 128 17.53 -13.43 1.72
N PRO A 129 18.58 -13.71 0.92
CA PRO A 129 18.50 -14.64 -0.20
C PRO A 129 18.07 -16.05 0.20
N LEU A 130 18.51 -16.53 1.38
CA LEU A 130 18.12 -17.85 1.89
C LEU A 130 16.62 -17.91 2.25
N LEU A 131 16.07 -16.85 2.84
CA LEU A 131 14.66 -16.77 3.17
C LEU A 131 13.81 -16.62 1.90
N LEU A 132 14.26 -15.79 0.96
CA LEU A 132 13.61 -15.63 -0.33
C LEU A 132 13.56 -16.96 -1.10
N GLU A 133 14.68 -17.67 -1.19
CA GLU A 133 14.74 -19.00 -1.82
C GLU A 133 13.80 -19.99 -1.13
N ALA A 134 13.76 -19.98 0.19
CA ALA A 134 12.86 -20.85 0.95
C ALA A 134 11.38 -20.52 0.68
N CYS A 135 11.01 -19.24 0.63
CA CYS A 135 9.64 -18.82 0.30
C CYS A 135 9.26 -19.25 -1.13
N TRP A 136 10.13 -19.07 -2.12
CA TRP A 136 9.88 -19.52 -3.49
C TRP A 136 9.72 -21.04 -3.58
N LYS A 137 10.50 -21.83 -2.82
CA LYS A 137 10.31 -23.28 -2.75
C LYS A 137 8.94 -23.69 -2.20
N TYR A 138 8.38 -22.93 -1.26
CA TYR A 138 7.00 -23.15 -0.79
C TYR A 138 5.98 -22.82 -1.88
N ILE A 139 6.14 -21.66 -2.54
CA ILE A 139 5.27 -21.21 -3.62
C ILE A 139 5.26 -22.21 -4.79
N GLU A 140 6.43 -22.68 -5.22
CA GLU A 140 6.59 -23.63 -6.32
C GLU A 140 5.97 -25.01 -6.01
N LYS A 141 6.01 -25.44 -4.74
CA LYS A 141 5.38 -26.69 -4.32
C LYS A 141 3.86 -26.57 -4.18
N ASP A 142 3.36 -25.37 -3.90
CA ASP A 142 1.94 -25.07 -3.66
C ASP A 142 1.27 -25.99 -2.63
N ILE A 143 2.02 -26.36 -1.59
CA ILE A 143 1.52 -27.16 -0.46
C ILE A 143 1.64 -26.32 0.80
N PHE A 144 0.51 -25.71 1.18
CA PHE A 144 0.39 -24.90 2.39
C PHE A 144 -0.53 -25.59 3.40
N ALA A 145 -0.18 -25.49 4.68
CA ALA A 145 -0.97 -26.00 5.79
C ALA A 145 -2.24 -25.16 6.03
N SER A 146 -2.26 -23.90 5.59
CA SER A 146 -3.43 -23.02 5.65
C SER A 146 -3.31 -21.82 4.70
N ASP A 147 -4.42 -21.12 4.50
CA ASP A 147 -4.46 -19.88 3.72
C ASP A 147 -3.62 -18.76 4.35
N ILE A 148 -3.51 -18.71 5.68
CA ILE A 148 -2.65 -17.74 6.37
C ILE A 148 -1.18 -18.05 6.11
N GLN A 149 -0.79 -19.34 6.21
CA GLN A 149 0.58 -19.75 5.89
C GLN A 149 0.96 -19.32 4.47
N ARG A 150 0.04 -19.54 3.54
CA ARG A 150 0.17 -19.15 2.14
C ARG A 150 0.37 -17.64 2.01
N ASP A 151 -0.52 -16.84 2.58
CA ASP A 151 -0.45 -15.37 2.50
C ASP A 151 0.88 -14.83 3.03
N VAL A 152 1.32 -15.29 4.21
CA VAL A 152 2.60 -14.91 4.83
C VAL A 152 3.79 -15.24 3.92
N VAL A 153 3.81 -16.44 3.33
CA VAL A 153 4.90 -16.85 2.43
C VAL A 153 4.94 -16.01 1.17
N TYR A 154 3.81 -15.81 0.50
CA TYR A 154 3.73 -15.01 -0.72
C TYR A 154 4.13 -13.56 -0.46
N ARG A 155 3.58 -12.94 0.59
CA ARG A 155 3.87 -11.56 0.96
C ARG A 155 5.34 -11.35 1.28
N THR A 156 5.93 -12.26 2.06
CA THR A 156 7.36 -12.19 2.39
C THR A 156 8.25 -12.39 1.14
N ALA A 157 7.93 -13.33 0.26
CA ALA A 157 8.64 -13.48 -1.02
C ALA A 157 8.55 -12.22 -1.89
N ILE A 158 7.37 -11.61 -2.00
CA ILE A 158 7.18 -10.38 -2.78
C ILE A 158 8.03 -9.24 -2.19
N PHE A 159 8.00 -9.06 -0.86
CA PHE A 159 8.75 -7.98 -0.19
C PHE A 159 10.26 -8.17 -0.26
N LEU A 160 10.73 -9.41 -0.21
CA LEU A 160 12.14 -9.76 -0.35
C LEU A 160 12.64 -9.76 -1.80
N THR A 161 11.76 -9.73 -2.80
CA THR A 161 12.17 -9.80 -4.21
C THR A 161 12.92 -8.51 -4.60
N PRO A 162 14.20 -8.61 -4.98
CA PRO A 162 14.99 -7.44 -5.36
C PRO A 162 14.44 -6.72 -6.59
N ASN A 163 14.74 -5.43 -6.71
CA ASN A 163 14.24 -4.57 -7.80
C ASN A 163 14.61 -5.11 -9.20
N ASP A 164 15.81 -5.64 -9.36
CA ASP A 164 16.33 -6.23 -10.59
C ASP A 164 15.72 -7.61 -10.93
N GLN A 165 14.95 -8.20 -10.01
CA GLN A 165 14.28 -9.50 -10.18
C GLN A 165 12.75 -9.41 -10.19
N ARG A 166 12.19 -8.20 -10.25
CA ARG A 166 10.73 -7.97 -10.17
C ARG A 166 9.92 -8.58 -11.31
N GLU A 167 10.56 -8.93 -12.41
CA GLU A 167 9.94 -9.74 -13.48
C GLU A 167 9.33 -11.05 -12.94
N ARG A 168 9.91 -11.63 -11.87
CA ARG A 168 9.39 -12.86 -11.22
C ARG A 168 8.02 -12.67 -10.57
N LEU A 169 7.59 -11.42 -10.34
CA LEU A 169 6.30 -11.10 -9.73
C LEU A 169 5.17 -10.94 -10.77
N LEU A 170 5.50 -10.82 -12.06
CA LEU A 170 4.50 -10.64 -13.13
C LEU A 170 3.42 -11.73 -13.16
N PRO A 171 3.74 -13.03 -12.92
CA PRO A 171 2.72 -14.07 -12.89
C PRO A 171 1.60 -13.82 -11.87
N PHE A 172 1.87 -13.09 -10.79
CA PHE A 172 0.87 -12.81 -9.75
C PHE A 172 -0.18 -11.76 -10.15
N ILE A 173 0.06 -11.01 -11.24
CA ILE A 173 -0.90 -10.03 -11.78
C ILE A 173 -1.47 -10.47 -13.13
N GLN A 174 -1.29 -11.74 -13.50
CA GLN A 174 -1.70 -12.31 -14.78
C GLN A 174 -2.64 -13.50 -14.59
N SER A 175 -3.43 -13.79 -15.62
CA SER A 175 -4.24 -15.01 -15.68
C SER A 175 -3.33 -16.25 -15.84
N PRO A 176 -3.64 -17.39 -15.18
CA PRO A 176 -4.87 -17.64 -14.42
C PRO A 176 -4.83 -17.18 -12.95
N PHE A 177 -3.66 -16.79 -12.43
CA PHE A 177 -3.49 -16.50 -11.00
C PHE A 177 -4.45 -15.41 -10.50
N VAL A 178 -4.56 -14.31 -11.23
CA VAL A 178 -5.40 -13.18 -10.85
C VAL A 178 -6.91 -13.47 -10.93
N ASP A 179 -7.30 -14.56 -11.58
CA ASP A 179 -8.71 -14.91 -11.75
C ASP A 179 -9.27 -15.71 -10.56
N GLU A 180 -8.40 -16.18 -9.65
CA GLU A 180 -8.81 -16.91 -8.45
C GLU A 180 -9.01 -15.96 -7.26
N GLN A 181 -10.23 -15.91 -6.70
CA GLN A 181 -10.57 -14.99 -5.60
C GLN A 181 -9.66 -15.13 -4.37
N LYS A 182 -9.19 -16.34 -4.05
CA LYS A 182 -8.24 -16.60 -2.95
C LYS A 182 -6.88 -15.91 -3.13
N ASN A 183 -6.61 -15.33 -4.30
CA ASN A 183 -5.34 -14.66 -4.63
C ASN A 183 -5.43 -13.14 -4.50
N SER A 184 -6.60 -12.57 -4.22
CA SER A 184 -6.80 -11.10 -4.22
C SER A 184 -5.76 -10.35 -3.39
N ARG A 185 -5.51 -10.76 -2.14
CA ARG A 185 -4.51 -10.14 -1.28
C ARG A 185 -3.09 -10.21 -1.85
N ILE A 186 -2.73 -11.35 -2.41
CA ILE A 186 -1.42 -11.55 -3.03
C ILE A 186 -1.28 -10.64 -4.26
N VAL A 187 -2.35 -10.49 -5.04
CA VAL A 187 -2.41 -9.56 -6.19
C VAL A 187 -2.22 -8.12 -5.71
N ASP A 188 -2.90 -7.70 -4.63
CA ASP A 188 -2.79 -6.34 -4.09
C ASP A 188 -1.35 -6.02 -3.68
N ILE A 189 -0.70 -6.97 -3.01
CA ILE A 189 0.70 -6.86 -2.60
C ILE A 189 1.66 -6.88 -3.80
N ALA A 190 1.39 -7.71 -4.81
CA ALA A 190 2.18 -7.73 -6.05
C ALA A 190 2.02 -6.41 -6.83
N LEU A 191 0.82 -5.84 -6.88
CA LEU A 191 0.55 -4.52 -7.47
C LEU A 191 1.32 -3.43 -6.75
N TYR A 192 1.27 -3.41 -5.41
CA TYR A 192 2.04 -2.46 -4.62
C TYR A 192 3.54 -2.62 -4.86
N ALA A 193 4.05 -3.85 -4.88
CA ALA A 193 5.45 -4.12 -5.16
C ALA A 193 5.85 -3.77 -6.60
N LEU A 194 4.98 -3.87 -7.59
CA LEU A 194 5.30 -3.58 -9.00
C LEU A 194 5.12 -2.11 -9.36
N GLY A 195 4.17 -1.41 -8.76
CA GLY A 195 3.80 -0.04 -9.16
C GLY A 195 3.86 1.00 -8.05
N GLY A 196 4.19 0.64 -6.80
CA GLY A 196 4.24 1.55 -5.66
C GLY A 196 5.47 2.47 -5.68
N GLN A 197 6.17 2.56 -4.54
CA GLN A 197 7.21 3.58 -4.30
C GLN A 197 8.38 3.57 -5.30
N GLN A 198 8.73 2.41 -5.87
CA GLN A 198 9.81 2.29 -6.85
C GLN A 198 9.31 1.47 -8.03
N PRO A 199 8.54 2.01 -8.99
CA PRO A 199 7.81 1.21 -9.95
C PRO A 199 8.72 0.41 -10.92
N TYR A 200 8.34 -0.84 -11.20
CA TYR A 200 8.93 -1.66 -12.25
C TYR A 200 8.25 -1.34 -13.58
N SER A 201 8.84 -0.41 -14.35
CA SER A 201 8.25 0.12 -15.58
C SER A 201 7.71 -0.93 -16.56
N PRO A 202 8.36 -2.10 -16.77
CA PRO A 202 7.85 -3.13 -17.68
C PRO A 202 6.50 -3.74 -17.26
N ALA A 203 6.11 -3.67 -15.98
CA ALA A 203 4.80 -4.15 -15.53
C ALA A 203 3.63 -3.22 -15.90
N LYS A 204 3.89 -1.96 -16.27
CA LYS A 204 2.85 -0.94 -16.47
C LYS A 204 1.72 -1.38 -17.42
N PRO A 205 1.99 -1.99 -18.60
CA PRO A 205 0.92 -2.43 -19.50
C PRO A 205 0.04 -3.54 -18.91
N LEU A 206 0.64 -4.45 -18.12
CA LEU A 206 -0.10 -5.53 -17.46
C LEU A 206 -0.98 -4.99 -16.34
N VAL A 207 -0.45 -4.07 -15.53
CA VAL A 207 -1.22 -3.38 -14.49
C VAL A 207 -2.37 -2.59 -15.10
N GLU A 208 -2.14 -1.87 -16.19
CA GLU A 208 -3.21 -1.14 -16.88
C GLU A 208 -4.32 -2.09 -17.39
N ALA A 209 -3.95 -3.21 -17.99
CA ALA A 209 -4.90 -4.21 -18.45
C ALA A 209 -5.71 -4.82 -17.30
N LEU A 210 -5.05 -5.10 -16.17
CA LEU A 210 -5.70 -5.60 -14.96
C LEU A 210 -6.71 -4.58 -14.41
N LEU A 211 -6.32 -3.31 -14.27
CA LEU A 211 -7.16 -2.22 -13.76
C LEU A 211 -8.35 -1.84 -14.66
N LYS A 212 -8.43 -2.40 -15.88
CA LYS A 212 -9.60 -2.30 -16.78
C LYS A 212 -10.64 -3.40 -16.51
N LYS A 213 -10.25 -4.51 -15.86
CA LYS A 213 -11.20 -5.55 -15.45
C LYS A 213 -12.19 -4.99 -14.43
N LYS A 214 -13.43 -5.47 -14.45
CA LYS A 214 -14.53 -4.94 -13.62
C LYS A 214 -14.18 -5.01 -12.13
N GLU A 215 -13.52 -6.08 -11.71
CA GLU A 215 -13.12 -6.37 -10.34
C GLU A 215 -12.08 -5.37 -9.81
N TYR A 216 -11.26 -4.80 -10.69
CA TYR A 216 -10.14 -3.92 -10.34
C TYR A 216 -10.36 -2.45 -10.73
N LYS A 217 -11.54 -2.11 -11.24
CA LYS A 217 -11.84 -0.77 -11.75
C LYS A 217 -11.66 0.32 -10.68
N GLU A 218 -12.12 0.04 -9.46
CA GLU A 218 -12.07 0.91 -8.28
C GLU A 218 -11.04 0.42 -7.25
N HIS A 219 -9.97 -0.23 -7.72
CA HIS A 219 -8.93 -0.77 -6.84
C HIS A 219 -8.28 0.34 -6.00
N PHE A 220 -8.14 0.14 -4.69
CA PHE A 220 -7.71 1.16 -3.73
C PHE A 220 -6.30 1.73 -4.00
N LEU A 221 -5.39 0.93 -4.56
CA LEU A 221 -4.05 1.40 -4.94
C LEU A 221 -4.01 2.22 -6.23
N ARG A 222 -5.08 2.23 -7.05
CA ARG A 222 -5.07 2.72 -8.43
C ARG A 222 -4.37 4.08 -8.59
N ASP A 223 -4.74 5.03 -7.74
CA ASP A 223 -4.28 6.42 -7.86
C ASP A 223 -2.83 6.63 -7.39
N ASN A 224 -2.26 5.64 -6.69
CA ASN A 224 -0.88 5.67 -6.19
C ASN A 224 0.09 4.85 -7.06
N LEU A 225 -0.41 4.07 -8.01
CA LEU A 225 0.41 3.22 -8.87
C LEU A 225 1.07 4.04 -9.99
N PHE A 226 2.37 3.79 -10.21
CA PHE A 226 3.22 4.44 -11.20
C PHE A 226 3.11 5.97 -11.14
N GLU A 227 3.31 6.53 -9.95
CA GLU A 227 3.30 7.98 -9.71
C GLU A 227 1.97 8.64 -10.15
N GLY A 228 0.87 7.92 -9.94
CA GLY A 228 -0.47 8.41 -10.27
C GLY A 228 -0.86 8.29 -11.75
N ALA A 229 -0.15 7.47 -12.54
CA ALA A 229 -0.45 7.27 -13.96
C ALA A 229 -1.88 6.77 -14.25
N PHE A 230 -2.56 6.18 -13.27
CA PHE A 230 -3.92 5.66 -13.40
C PHE A 230 -4.98 6.45 -12.64
N LYS A 231 -4.59 7.57 -12.03
CA LYS A 231 -5.51 8.48 -11.36
C LYS A 231 -6.54 8.98 -12.36
N LYS A 232 -7.83 8.84 -12.02
CA LYS A 232 -8.90 9.40 -12.85
C LYS A 232 -8.81 10.92 -12.75
N LYS A 233 -8.79 11.60 -13.90
CA LYS A 233 -8.93 13.05 -13.93
C LYS A 233 -10.33 13.41 -13.44
N THR A 234 -10.43 14.26 -12.42
CA THR A 234 -11.71 14.80 -11.97
C THR A 234 -11.97 16.14 -12.67
N ILE A 235 -13.23 16.59 -12.68
CA ILE A 235 -13.63 17.87 -13.28
C ILE A 235 -12.84 19.04 -12.65
N ASP A 236 -12.48 18.94 -11.37
CA ASP A 236 -11.63 19.93 -10.69
C ASP A 236 -10.22 20.06 -11.30
N ASP A 237 -9.68 19.00 -11.95
CA ASP A 237 -8.38 19.07 -12.64
C ASP A 237 -8.47 19.88 -13.97
N GLU A 238 -9.69 20.04 -14.54
CA GLU A 238 -9.93 20.89 -15.72
C GLU A 238 -10.11 22.36 -15.34
N ASP A 239 -10.65 22.64 -14.16
CA ASP A 239 -10.71 24.00 -13.60
C ASP A 239 -9.29 24.57 -13.34
N ASP A 240 -8.30 23.72 -13.09
CA ASP A 240 -6.89 24.11 -13.00
C ASP A 240 -6.30 24.56 -14.35
N LEU A 241 -6.81 24.01 -15.46
CA LEU A 241 -6.44 24.45 -16.80
C LEU A 241 -7.07 25.83 -17.11
N LEU A 242 -8.32 26.02 -16.70
CA LEU A 242 -9.03 27.30 -16.79
C LEU A 242 -8.38 28.37 -15.91
N SER A 243 -7.97 28.02 -14.69
CA SER A 243 -7.29 28.92 -13.77
C SER A 243 -5.89 29.28 -14.27
N MET A 244 -5.14 28.34 -14.86
CA MET A 244 -3.87 28.62 -15.56
C MET A 244 -4.04 29.53 -16.77
N ILE A 245 -5.08 29.33 -17.58
CA ILE A 245 -5.41 30.20 -18.72
C ILE A 245 -5.73 31.61 -18.21
N VAL A 246 -6.55 31.74 -17.15
CA VAL A 246 -6.89 33.03 -16.54
C VAL A 246 -5.65 33.72 -15.94
N LEU A 247 -4.72 32.97 -15.36
CA LEU A 247 -3.47 33.51 -14.81
C LEU A 247 -2.53 34.02 -15.92
N ALA A 248 -2.42 33.29 -17.02
CA ALA A 248 -1.65 33.67 -18.20
C ALA A 248 -2.23 34.92 -18.90
N VAL A 249 -3.57 35.05 -18.91
CA VAL A 249 -4.27 36.26 -19.42
C VAL A 249 -4.00 37.48 -18.54
N ARG A 250 -3.87 37.31 -17.22
CA ARG A 250 -3.68 38.41 -16.27
C ARG A 250 -2.25 38.97 -16.23
N THR A 251 -1.25 38.20 -16.66
CA THR A 251 0.16 38.51 -16.39
C THR A 251 0.89 39.20 -17.54
N ASP A 252 0.33 39.29 -18.76
CA ASP A 252 1.04 39.92 -19.88
C ASP A 252 0.12 40.62 -20.91
N ARG A 253 0.40 41.91 -21.19
CA ARG A 253 -0.34 42.71 -22.19
C ARG A 253 -0.07 42.28 -23.63
N GLN A 254 1.05 41.61 -23.92
CA GLN A 254 1.29 41.00 -25.24
C GLN A 254 0.59 39.64 -25.38
N ALA A 255 0.37 38.91 -24.27
CA ALA A 255 -0.40 37.67 -24.26
C ALA A 255 -1.90 37.88 -24.48
N MET A 256 -2.42 39.11 -24.35
CA MET A 256 -3.82 39.43 -24.62
C MET A 256 -4.22 39.10 -26.07
N GLY A 257 -3.32 39.32 -27.04
CA GLY A 257 -3.55 38.94 -28.44
C GLY A 257 -3.60 37.42 -28.63
N CYS A 258 -2.66 36.68 -28.02
CA CYS A 258 -2.65 35.22 -28.06
C CYS A 258 -3.82 34.59 -27.31
N ALA A 259 -4.24 35.17 -26.18
CA ALA A 259 -5.39 34.70 -25.41
C ALA A 259 -6.71 34.92 -26.14
N ILE A 260 -6.87 36.04 -26.86
CA ILE A 260 -8.03 36.27 -27.72
C ILE A 260 -8.05 35.25 -28.86
N VAL A 261 -6.89 34.94 -29.45
CA VAL A 261 -6.77 33.92 -30.51
C VAL A 261 -7.08 32.53 -29.98
N ILE A 262 -6.59 32.17 -28.78
CA ILE A 262 -6.87 30.89 -28.13
C ILE A 262 -8.35 30.80 -27.75
N ALA A 263 -8.93 31.83 -27.15
CA ALA A 263 -10.37 31.87 -26.84
C ALA A 263 -11.23 31.76 -28.11
N ALA A 264 -10.84 32.45 -29.21
CA ALA A 264 -11.52 32.34 -30.50
C ALA A 264 -11.39 30.93 -31.10
N LEU A 265 -10.22 30.28 -31.00
CA LEU A 265 -10.00 28.91 -31.44
C LEU A 265 -10.78 27.89 -30.61
N THR A 266 -10.89 28.09 -29.30
CA THR A 266 -11.71 27.24 -28.42
C THR A 266 -13.19 27.39 -28.73
N ILE A 267 -13.67 28.61 -28.97
CA ILE A 267 -15.05 28.87 -29.43
C ILE A 267 -15.28 28.22 -30.80
N LEU A 268 -14.33 28.30 -31.73
CA LEU A 268 -14.41 27.66 -33.05
C LEU A 268 -14.41 26.13 -32.96
N TYR A 269 -13.60 25.57 -32.06
CA TYR A 269 -13.53 24.13 -31.80
C TYR A 269 -14.83 23.61 -31.20
N ILE A 270 -15.40 24.33 -30.23
CA ILE A 270 -16.72 24.02 -29.66
C ILE A 270 -17.78 24.11 -30.77
N ALA A 271 -17.81 25.20 -31.56
CA ALA A 271 -18.76 25.35 -32.68
C ALA A 271 -18.62 24.25 -33.75
N ALA A 272 -17.39 23.77 -34.04
CA ALA A 272 -17.13 22.68 -34.98
C ALA A 272 -17.63 21.33 -34.44
N ILE A 273 -17.49 21.06 -33.14
CA ILE A 273 -18.07 19.88 -32.48
C ILE A 273 -19.60 19.90 -32.60
N PHE A 274 -20.24 21.07 -32.46
CA PHE A 274 -21.69 21.23 -32.60
C PHE A 274 -22.20 21.07 -34.04
N LEU A 275 -21.43 21.47 -35.05
CA LEU A 275 -21.75 21.20 -36.46
C LEU A 275 -21.64 19.71 -36.82
N LEU A 276 -20.81 18.97 -36.09
CA LEU A 276 -20.59 17.53 -36.30
C LEU A 276 -21.53 16.64 -35.47
N PHE A 277 -22.14 17.17 -34.41
CA PHE A 277 -23.06 16.43 -33.53
C PHE A 277 -24.31 17.26 -33.22
N PRO A 278 -25.47 16.97 -33.84
CA PRO A 278 -26.72 17.67 -33.54
C PRO A 278 -27.20 17.28 -32.14
N ILE A 279 -27.19 18.23 -31.21
CA ILE A 279 -27.71 18.04 -29.85
C ILE A 279 -29.17 18.49 -29.82
N GLU A 280 -30.10 17.58 -29.53
CA GLU A 280 -31.56 17.82 -29.59
C GLU A 280 -32.12 18.68 -28.43
N ASN A 281 -31.29 19.16 -27.50
CA ASN A 281 -31.76 19.65 -26.21
C ASN A 281 -31.62 21.17 -26.03
N ALA A 282 -32.75 21.88 -26.15
CA ALA A 282 -32.83 23.35 -26.12
C ALA A 282 -32.30 24.00 -24.83
N LEU A 283 -32.30 23.28 -23.71
CA LEU A 283 -31.79 23.78 -22.42
C LEU A 283 -30.27 23.98 -22.44
N MET A 284 -29.54 23.11 -23.14
CA MET A 284 -28.09 23.26 -23.31
C MET A 284 -27.76 24.44 -24.22
N HIS A 285 -28.55 24.68 -25.27
CA HIS A 285 -28.35 25.86 -26.13
C HIS A 285 -28.53 27.17 -25.36
N LEU A 286 -29.50 27.24 -24.45
CA LEU A 286 -29.73 28.43 -23.62
C LEU A 286 -28.59 28.65 -22.61
N PHE A 287 -28.09 27.58 -21.99
CA PHE A 287 -26.96 27.64 -21.05
C PHE A 287 -25.66 28.07 -21.74
N ILE A 288 -25.46 27.65 -22.98
CA ILE A 288 -24.27 28.01 -23.76
C ILE A 288 -24.35 29.46 -24.27
N LEU A 289 -25.52 29.92 -24.74
CA LEU A 289 -25.74 31.33 -25.07
C LEU A 289 -25.49 32.24 -23.87
N PHE A 290 -25.83 31.78 -22.67
CA PHE A 290 -25.54 32.47 -21.42
C PHE A 290 -24.04 32.57 -21.15
N ILE A 291 -23.27 31.47 -21.34
CA ILE A 291 -21.81 31.48 -21.19
C ILE A 291 -21.14 32.39 -22.23
N ILE A 292 -21.57 32.33 -23.50
CA ILE A 292 -21.03 33.19 -24.58
C ILE A 292 -21.34 34.66 -24.29
N ALA A 293 -22.56 34.98 -23.82
CA ALA A 293 -22.93 36.34 -23.44
C ALA A 293 -22.11 36.84 -22.23
N MET A 294 -21.86 35.98 -21.23
CA MET A 294 -21.00 36.31 -20.10
C MET A 294 -19.56 36.59 -20.53
N ILE A 295 -19.00 35.79 -21.42
CA ILE A 295 -17.63 35.99 -21.94
C ILE A 295 -17.56 37.29 -22.76
N ALA A 296 -18.53 37.55 -23.64
CA ALA A 296 -18.60 38.77 -24.43
C ALA A 296 -18.77 40.03 -23.55
N PHE A 297 -19.61 39.96 -22.50
CA PHE A 297 -19.78 41.03 -21.52
C PHE A 297 -18.50 41.31 -20.73
N THR A 298 -17.77 40.26 -20.35
CA THR A 298 -16.49 40.38 -19.63
C THR A 298 -15.43 41.02 -20.52
N ILE A 299 -15.39 40.69 -21.82
CA ILE A 299 -14.48 41.30 -22.78
C ILE A 299 -14.82 42.79 -23.02
N PHE A 300 -16.10 43.15 -23.05
CA PHE A 300 -16.53 44.54 -23.30
C PHE A 300 -16.40 45.47 -22.09
N THR A 301 -16.41 44.93 -20.88
CA THR A 301 -16.29 45.72 -19.63
C THR A 301 -14.83 45.94 -19.19
N ILE A 302 -13.86 45.25 -19.79
CA ILE A 302 -12.41 45.46 -19.57
C ILE A 302 -11.86 46.46 -20.61
N LYS A 303 -12.44 47.65 -20.67
CA LYS A 303 -11.92 48.82 -21.41
C LYS A 303 -11.38 49.86 -20.46
#